data_AF-A0A2H0YKJ8-F1
#
_entry.id   AF-A0A2H0YKJ8-F1
#
_cell.length_a   1.000
_cell.length_b   1.000
_cell.length_c   1.000
_cell.angle_alpha   90.00
_cell.angle_beta   90.00
_cell.angle_gamma   90.00
#
_symmetry.space_group_name_H-M   'P 1'
#
loop_
_entity.id
_entity.type
_entity.pdbx_description
1 polymer ?
#
loop_
_entity_poly.entity_id
_entity_poly.type
_entity_poly.pdbx_seq_one_letter_code
_entity_poly.pdbx_strand_id
1 'polypeptide(L)' 'MIKNDASQRPNHLIGEKSPYLLQHAGNPVDWYPWGAE' A
#
# COMPACT_ATOMS: atom_id res chain seq x y z
N MET A 1 4.81 24.16 -4.33
CA MET A 1 5.30 22.83 -4.74
C MET A 1 4.96 21.87 -3.62
N ILE A 2 3.89 21.07 -3.78
CA ILE A 2 3.31 20.25 -2.70
C ILE A 2 4.33 19.19 -2.30
N LYS A 3 4.78 19.24 -1.04
CA LYS A 3 5.60 18.19 -0.45
C LYS A 3 4.69 16.99 -0.20
N ASN A 4 4.63 16.05 -1.14
CA ASN A 4 4.06 14.74 -0.85
C ASN A 4 5.12 13.91 -0.12
N ASP A 5 5.42 14.32 1.11
CA ASP A 5 6.27 13.57 2.04
C ASP A 5 5.45 12.43 2.63
N ALA A 6 4.96 11.56 1.76
CA ALA A 6 4.53 10.23 2.13
C ALA A 6 5.82 9.45 2.38
N SER A 7 6.45 9.66 3.53
CA SER A 7 7.51 8.82 4.04
C SER A 7 7.12 7.36 3.78
N GLN A 8 7.77 6.75 2.76
CA GLN A 8 7.35 5.55 2.03
C GLN A 8 7.41 4.29 2.89
N ARG A 9 6.57 4.21 3.91
CA ARG A 9 6.38 2.98 4.66
C ARG A 9 5.44 2.11 3.85
N PRO A 10 5.84 0.88 3.50
CA PRO A 10 4.92 -0.05 2.88
C PRO A 10 3.72 -0.27 3.81
N ASN A 11 2.51 -0.21 3.27
CA ASN A 11 1.28 -0.53 4.00
C ASN A 11 1.07 -2.05 4.08
N HIS A 12 -0.09 -2.48 4.57
CA HIS A 12 -0.40 -3.90 4.78
C HIS A 12 -0.43 -4.75 3.49
N LEU A 13 -0.46 -4.13 2.30
CA LEU A 13 -0.44 -4.85 1.03
C LEU A 13 0.95 -5.38 0.63
N ILE A 14 2.02 -5.01 1.33
CA ILE A 14 3.38 -5.44 0.98
C ILE A 14 3.62 -6.96 1.03
N GLY A 15 2.78 -7.68 1.78
CA GLY A 15 2.81 -9.14 1.88
C GLY A 15 1.89 -9.87 0.88
N GLU A 16 1.14 -9.13 0.07
CA GLU A 16 0.14 -9.71 -0.83
C GLU A 16 0.79 -10.36 -2.06
N LYS A 17 0.15 -11.40 -2.60
CA LYS A 17 0.63 -12.07 -3.82
C LYS A 17 0.10 -11.43 -5.10
N SER A 18 -0.98 -10.66 -4.99
CA SER A 18 -1.63 -10.04 -6.12
C SER A 18 -0.78 -8.88 -6.64
N PRO A 19 -0.36 -8.87 -7.92
CA PRO A 19 0.46 -7.79 -8.47
C PRO A 19 -0.24 -6.43 -8.39
N TYR A 20 -1.58 -6.42 -8.45
CA TYR A 20 -2.40 -5.24 -8.24
C TYR A 20 -2.27 -4.66 -6.82
N LEU A 21 -2.32 -5.51 -5.80
CA LEU A 21 -2.21 -5.06 -4.40
C LEU A 21 -0.79 -4.58 -4.09
N LEU A 22 0.23 -5.27 -4.61
CA LEU A 22 1.63 -4.87 -4.47
C LEU A 22 1.92 -3.50 -5.12
N GLN A 23 1.26 -3.18 -6.24
CA GLN A 23 1.40 -1.87 -6.87
C GLN A 23 0.94 -0.73 -5.95
N HIS A 24 0.03 -1.01 -5.02
CA HIS A 24 -0.49 -0.05 -4.04
C HIS A 24 0.20 -0.12 -2.67
N ALA A 25 1.16 -1.02 -2.48
CA ALA A 25 1.85 -1.19 -1.20
C ALA A 25 2.63 0.06 -0.76
N GLY A 26 3.09 0.89 -1.70
CA GLY A 26 3.83 2.13 -1.43
C GLY A 26 2.97 3.40 -1.32
N ASN A 27 1.65 3.28 -1.37
CA ASN A 27 0.76 4.43 -1.26
C ASN A 27 0.70 4.95 0.19
N PRO A 28 0.58 6.28 0.43
CA PRO A 28 0.44 6.87 1.77
C PRO A 28 -0.83 6.44 2.51
N VAL A 29 -1.79 5.89 1.77
CA VAL A 29 -3.04 5.38 2.31
C VAL A 29 -2.77 4.00 2.90
N ASP A 30 -3.24 3.79 4.13
CA ASP A 30 -3.10 2.53 4.85
C ASP A 30 -4.12 1.51 4.33
N TRP A 31 -3.77 0.88 3.21
CA TRP A 31 -4.59 -0.13 2.56
C TRP A 31 -4.47 -1.48 3.26
N TYR A 32 -5.61 -2.14 3.46
CA TYR A 32 -5.70 -3.51 3.97
C TYR A 32 -6.11 -4.45 2.83
N PRO A 33 -5.61 -5.69 2.82
CA PRO A 33 -6.15 -6.69 1.91
C PRO A 33 -7.62 -6.90 2.25
N TRP A 34 -8.46 -7.04 1.22
CA TRP A 34 -9.83 -7.47 1.44
C TRP A 34 -9.76 -8.86 2.10
N GLY A 35 -10.29 -8.97 3.31
CA GLY A 35 -10.07 -10.13 4.18
C GLY A 35 -10.40 -11.45 3.49
N ALA A 36 -9.77 -12.53 3.98
CA ALA A 36 -10.09 -13.89 3.58
C ALA A 36 -11.57 -14.15 3.89
N GLU A 37 -12.40 -14.19 2.85
CA GLU A 37 -13.69 -14.88 2.91
C GLU A 37 -13.48 -16.37 3.25
#